data_AF-A0A7J6RS89-F1
#
_entry.id   AF-A0A7J6RS89-F1
#
_cell.length_a   1.000
_cell.length_b   1.000
_cell.length_c   1.000
_cell.angle_alpha   90.00
_cell.angle_beta   90.00
_cell.angle_gamma   90.00
#
_symmetry.space_group_name_H-M   'P 1'
#
loop_
_entity.id
_entity.type
_entity.pdbx_description
1 polymer ?
#
loop_
_entity_poly.entity_id
_entity_poly.type
_entity_poly.pdbx_seq_one_letter_code
_entity_poly.pdbx_strand_id
1 'polypeptide(L)'
;MSSLGDRVRKGPLILKGEKPKKKKKSKHHHHHHTEDDGLIISDGNVEEQEPVEVPVRKCTGRIVCTNSTIQGMNTKFIDEIEQGDTILVHHPQSLQIEERQVVSVLSSRSLVVSDPFSQDFVTTTEFHVRKDGEVLRRKVEVKMKLKKEEIDEDGNTEGQGSVEELIDKELQKKFKKKQQNLFTYVERHGAFGYKAHSEKVGKNVTKEDMLDMRVKKVHDKYC
;
A
#
# COMPACT_ATOMS: atom_id res chain seq x y z
N MET A 1 -14.35 47.72 -45.44
CA MET A 1 -15.81 47.54 -45.24
C MET A 1 -16.05 46.12 -44.75
N SER A 2 -16.90 45.98 -43.72
CA SER A 2 -17.63 44.76 -43.25
C SER A 2 -16.79 43.51 -42.85
N SER A 3 -16.56 43.09 -41.59
CA SER A 3 -17.36 42.93 -40.35
C SER A 3 -17.85 41.49 -40.10
N LEU A 4 -17.58 41.00 -38.87
CA LEU A 4 -18.28 39.95 -38.10
C LEU A 4 -17.98 38.50 -38.56
N GLY A 5 -17.40 37.58 -37.79
CA GLY A 5 -17.37 37.42 -36.34
C GLY A 5 -18.53 36.53 -35.89
N ASP A 6 -18.29 35.22 -35.71
CA ASP A 6 -19.03 34.45 -34.70
C ASP A 6 -18.38 33.12 -34.30
N ARG A 7 -18.14 32.98 -33.00
CA ARG A 7 -17.62 31.79 -32.30
C ARG A 7 -18.80 30.88 -31.96
N VAL A 8 -18.88 29.71 -32.58
CA VAL A 8 -19.89 28.69 -32.21
C VAL A 8 -19.48 28.03 -30.90
N ARG A 9 -20.15 28.39 -29.80
CA ARG A 9 -20.06 27.71 -28.50
C ARG A 9 -20.76 26.35 -28.60
N LYS A 10 -20.01 25.26 -28.47
CA LYS A 10 -20.54 23.89 -28.35
C LYS A 10 -21.20 23.71 -26.97
N GLY A 11 -22.51 23.95 -26.90
CA GLY A 11 -23.36 23.43 -25.81
C GLY A 11 -23.92 22.06 -26.19
N PRO A 12 -24.22 21.17 -25.22
CA PRO A 12 -24.82 19.87 -25.51
C PRO A 12 -26.25 20.04 -26.06
N LEU A 13 -26.52 19.38 -27.19
CA LEU A 13 -27.84 19.28 -27.82
C LEU A 13 -28.77 18.44 -26.94
N ILE A 14 -29.91 19.02 -26.53
CA ILE A 14 -30.97 18.32 -25.82
C ILE A 14 -32.02 17.89 -26.85
N LEU A 15 -32.26 16.59 -26.98
CA LEU A 15 -33.22 16.01 -27.92
C LEU A 15 -34.65 16.23 -27.41
N LYS A 16 -35.56 16.67 -28.31
CA LYS A 16 -36.98 16.84 -28.00
C LYS A 16 -37.58 15.48 -27.58
N GLY A 17 -37.86 15.33 -26.28
CA GLY A 17 -38.46 14.13 -25.69
C GLY A 17 -37.93 13.81 -24.29
N GLU A 18 -36.75 14.30 -23.93
CA GLU A 18 -36.16 14.08 -22.61
C GLU A 18 -36.60 15.16 -21.60
N LYS A 19 -37.19 14.74 -20.48
CA LYS A 19 -37.55 15.65 -19.38
C LYS A 19 -36.28 16.13 -18.67
N PRO A 20 -36.10 17.44 -18.43
CA PRO A 20 -34.91 17.96 -17.76
C PRO A 20 -34.83 17.47 -16.31
N LYS A 21 -33.69 16.89 -15.90
CA LYS A 21 -33.41 16.51 -14.52
C LYS A 21 -33.35 17.77 -13.64
N LYS A 22 -34.31 17.91 -12.70
CA LYS A 22 -34.33 18.99 -11.70
C LYS A 22 -33.12 18.86 -10.77
N LYS A 23 -32.30 19.92 -10.68
CA LYS A 23 -31.23 20.04 -9.68
C LYS A 23 -31.83 20.09 -8.27
N LYS A 24 -31.43 19.16 -7.40
CA LYS A 24 -31.77 19.19 -5.96
C LYS A 24 -31.02 20.36 -5.29
N LYS A 25 -31.75 21.26 -4.64
CA LYS A 25 -31.20 22.29 -3.74
C LYS A 25 -30.78 21.63 -2.42
N SER A 26 -29.52 21.75 -2.02
CA SER A 26 -29.06 21.36 -0.69
C SER A 26 -29.56 22.35 0.36
N LYS A 27 -30.29 21.87 1.36
CA LYS A 27 -30.66 22.65 2.54
C LYS A 27 -29.50 22.61 3.54
N HIS A 28 -29.08 23.79 4.00
CA HIS A 28 -28.25 23.98 5.18
C HIS A 28 -28.94 23.38 6.41
N HIS A 29 -28.23 22.56 7.18
CA HIS A 29 -28.60 22.24 8.56
C HIS A 29 -27.52 22.78 9.49
N HIS A 30 -27.97 23.67 10.37
CA HIS A 30 -27.25 24.26 11.48
C HIS A 30 -27.40 23.32 12.68
N HIS A 31 -26.31 22.98 13.37
CA HIS A 31 -26.34 22.26 14.66
C HIS A 31 -25.16 22.79 15.47
N HIS A 32 -25.36 23.87 16.23
CA HIS A 32 -25.69 23.90 17.67
C HIS A 32 -24.77 23.02 18.52
N HIS A 33 -23.87 23.75 19.19
CA HIS A 33 -22.95 23.38 20.25
C HIS A 33 -23.74 22.95 21.49
N THR A 34 -23.42 21.80 22.06
CA THR A 34 -23.74 21.48 23.46
C THR A 34 -22.55 20.72 24.02
N GLU A 35 -21.94 21.34 25.02
CA GLU A 35 -20.95 20.77 25.91
C GLU A 35 -21.70 19.81 26.85
N ASP A 36 -21.29 18.54 26.91
CA ASP A 36 -21.36 17.74 28.13
C ASP A 36 -20.46 16.50 28.01
N ASP A 37 -19.89 16.13 29.14
CA ASP A 37 -18.79 15.22 29.36
C ASP A 37 -19.05 13.76 28.96
N GLY A 38 -18.04 13.14 28.36
CA GLY A 38 -18.05 11.72 28.06
C GLY A 38 -16.68 11.23 27.62
N LEU A 39 -15.90 10.69 28.56
CA LEU A 39 -14.61 10.03 28.38
C LEU A 39 -14.53 9.19 27.09
N ILE A 40 -13.69 9.62 26.15
CA ILE A 40 -13.22 8.79 25.05
C ILE A 40 -11.79 8.39 25.38
N ILE A 41 -11.62 7.09 25.63
CA ILE A 41 -10.35 6.40 25.77
C ILE A 41 -9.52 6.69 24.52
N SER A 42 -8.39 7.35 24.73
CA SER A 42 -7.43 7.76 23.71
C SER A 42 -6.66 6.55 23.18
N ASP A 43 -7.21 5.89 22.16
CA ASP A 43 -6.40 5.03 21.30
C ASP A 43 -5.60 5.93 20.35
N GLY A 44 -4.31 6.09 20.68
CA GLY A 44 -3.34 6.96 20.03
C GLY A 44 -3.31 6.78 18.52
N ASN A 45 -4.05 7.65 17.83
CA ASN A 45 -3.91 7.93 16.42
C ASN A 45 -2.57 8.64 16.22
N VAL A 46 -1.49 7.86 16.08
CA VAL A 46 -0.19 8.38 15.67
C VAL A 46 -0.35 8.94 14.27
N GLU A 47 -0.39 10.26 14.26
CA GLU A 47 -0.47 11.17 13.14
C GLU A 47 0.11 10.60 11.84
N GLU A 48 -0.71 10.73 10.81
CA GLU A 48 -0.33 10.69 9.41
C GLU A 48 0.68 11.83 9.15
N GLN A 49 1.92 11.64 9.61
CA GLN A 49 3.02 12.57 9.34
C GLN A 49 3.23 12.61 7.83
N GLU A 50 3.29 13.84 7.30
CA GLU A 50 3.68 14.14 5.93
C GLU A 50 4.88 13.29 5.51
N PRO A 51 4.96 12.84 4.24
CA PRO A 51 6.04 11.98 3.79
C PRO A 51 7.36 12.72 3.97
N VAL A 52 8.10 12.36 5.02
CA VAL A 52 9.50 12.75 5.18
C VAL A 52 10.20 12.29 3.91
N GLU A 53 10.63 13.23 3.06
CA GLU A 53 11.32 12.91 1.81
C GLU A 53 12.67 12.27 2.16
N VAL A 54 12.68 10.95 2.24
CA VAL A 54 13.91 10.20 2.46
C VAL A 54 14.70 10.20 1.15
N PRO A 55 15.96 10.68 1.16
CA PRO A 55 16.76 10.76 -0.05
C PRO A 55 17.02 9.37 -0.63
N VAL A 56 16.73 9.23 -1.92
CA VAL A 56 17.01 8.02 -2.69
C VAL A 56 18.51 7.94 -2.96
N ARG A 57 19.17 6.88 -2.48
CA ARG A 57 20.60 6.65 -2.68
C ARG A 57 20.83 5.58 -3.75
N LYS A 58 21.82 5.81 -4.61
CA LYS A 58 22.31 4.79 -5.55
C LYS A 58 23.19 3.81 -4.78
N CYS A 59 22.88 2.53 -4.87
CA CYS A 59 23.65 1.47 -4.22
C CYS A 59 24.75 0.92 -5.13
N THR A 60 25.69 0.20 -4.53
CA THR A 60 26.74 -0.49 -5.29
C THR A 60 26.27 -1.81 -5.87
N GLY A 61 26.81 -2.15 -7.03
CA GLY A 61 26.56 -3.41 -7.70
C GLY A 61 25.32 -3.40 -8.59
N ARG A 62 24.93 -4.61 -8.99
CA ARG A 62 23.77 -4.86 -9.85
C ARG A 62 22.96 -5.99 -9.27
N ILE A 63 21.68 -6.01 -9.56
CA ILE A 63 20.77 -7.01 -9.03
C ILE A 63 20.06 -7.78 -10.13
N VAL A 64 19.62 -8.96 -9.74
CA VAL A 64 18.80 -9.90 -10.51
C VAL A 64 17.69 -10.33 -9.56
N CYS A 65 16.47 -10.50 -10.06
CA CYS A 65 15.36 -10.93 -9.21
C CYS A 65 14.71 -12.19 -9.75
N THR A 66 14.39 -13.09 -8.83
CA THR A 66 13.59 -14.28 -9.07
C THR A 66 12.54 -14.37 -7.98
N ASN A 67 11.27 -14.24 -8.34
CA ASN A 67 10.14 -14.13 -7.42
C ASN A 67 10.34 -13.01 -6.38
N SER A 68 10.41 -13.37 -5.10
CA SER A 68 10.61 -12.46 -3.97
C SER A 68 12.06 -12.37 -3.52
N THR A 69 12.98 -13.07 -4.18
CA THR A 69 14.40 -13.07 -3.81
C THR A 69 15.20 -12.23 -4.80
N ILE A 70 15.99 -11.30 -4.27
CA ILE A 70 16.92 -10.50 -5.05
C ILE A 70 18.33 -11.06 -4.84
N GLN A 71 19.00 -11.34 -5.94
CA GLN A 71 20.41 -11.71 -5.97
C GLN A 71 21.25 -10.53 -6.47
N GLY A 72 22.29 -10.20 -5.71
CA GLY A 72 23.20 -9.11 -5.98
C GLY A 72 24.54 -9.59 -6.53
N MET A 73 25.06 -8.85 -7.49
CA MET A 73 26.40 -8.99 -8.02
C MET A 73 27.20 -7.74 -7.67
N ASN A 74 28.33 -7.95 -6.98
CA ASN A 74 29.17 -6.86 -6.45
C ASN A 74 28.41 -5.87 -5.56
N THR A 75 27.39 -6.37 -4.86
CA THR A 75 26.59 -5.63 -3.89
C THR A 75 27.16 -5.80 -2.48
N LYS A 76 26.90 -4.83 -1.62
CA LYS A 76 27.20 -4.90 -0.18
C LYS A 76 25.91 -4.74 0.63
N PHE A 77 24.97 -5.67 0.44
CA PHE A 77 23.63 -5.51 1.06
C PHE A 77 23.66 -5.41 2.57
N ILE A 78 24.57 -6.12 3.25
CA ILE A 78 24.69 -6.06 4.72
C ILE A 78 25.08 -4.66 5.20
N ASP A 79 25.92 -3.94 4.44
CA ASP A 79 26.41 -2.62 4.84
C ASP A 79 25.47 -1.50 4.35
N GLU A 80 24.84 -1.69 3.19
CA GLU A 80 24.09 -0.64 2.50
C GLU A 80 22.58 -0.70 2.74
N ILE A 81 22.02 -1.82 3.18
CA ILE A 81 20.56 -2.05 3.25
C ILE A 81 20.18 -2.64 4.61
N GLU A 82 19.12 -2.11 5.20
CA GLU A 82 18.52 -2.64 6.41
C GLU A 82 17.11 -3.17 6.17
N GLN A 83 16.59 -3.94 7.13
CA GLN A 83 15.22 -4.43 7.06
C GLN A 83 14.23 -3.26 7.08
N GLY A 84 13.19 -3.35 6.24
CA GLY A 84 12.18 -2.31 6.10
C GLY A 84 12.52 -1.18 5.12
N ASP A 85 13.73 -1.14 4.56
CA ASP A 85 14.10 -0.22 3.48
C ASP A 85 13.30 -0.50 2.19
N THR A 86 13.14 0.52 1.34
CA THR A 86 12.46 0.38 0.05
C THR A 86 13.47 0.38 -1.08
N ILE A 87 13.44 -0.67 -1.91
CA ILE A 87 14.26 -0.79 -3.12
C ILE A 87 13.45 -0.30 -4.31
N LEU A 88 14.07 0.58 -5.11
CA LEU A 88 13.56 1.05 -6.38
C LEU A 88 14.36 0.43 -7.52
N VAL A 89 13.68 -0.28 -8.40
CA VAL A 89 14.27 -0.93 -9.57
C VAL A 89 13.59 -0.41 -10.82
N HIS A 90 14.40 -0.03 -11.81
CA HIS A 90 13.89 0.21 -13.15
C HIS A 90 13.88 -1.10 -13.92
N HIS A 91 12.70 -1.67 -14.11
CA HIS A 91 12.58 -2.98 -14.72
C HIS A 91 12.93 -2.92 -16.21
N PRO A 92 13.81 -3.81 -16.73
CA PRO A 92 14.38 -3.68 -18.07
C PRO A 92 13.34 -3.88 -19.18
N GLN A 93 12.34 -4.73 -18.96
CA GLN A 93 11.29 -5.01 -19.96
C GLN A 93 10.04 -4.14 -19.81
N SER A 94 9.47 -4.01 -18.59
CA SER A 94 8.29 -3.17 -18.38
C SER A 94 8.57 -1.67 -18.41
N LEU A 95 9.83 -1.23 -18.30
CA LEU A 95 10.24 0.19 -18.22
C LEU A 95 9.55 0.96 -17.08
N GLN A 96 8.96 0.24 -16.13
CA GLN A 96 8.31 0.80 -14.97
C GLN A 96 9.29 0.82 -13.81
N ILE A 97 9.17 1.86 -12.99
CA ILE A 97 9.86 1.94 -11.70
C ILE A 97 9.00 1.17 -10.71
N GLU A 98 9.56 0.09 -10.18
CA GLU A 98 8.91 -0.70 -9.15
C GLU A 98 9.58 -0.48 -7.81
N GLU A 99 8.76 -0.28 -6.79
CA GLU A 99 9.16 -0.05 -5.41
C GLU A 99 8.78 -1.27 -4.56
N ARG A 100 9.75 -1.89 -3.90
CA ARG A 100 9.53 -3.07 -3.04
C ARG A 100 10.20 -2.90 -1.69
N GLN A 101 9.52 -3.35 -0.64
CA GLN A 101 10.05 -3.28 0.72
C GLN A 101 10.91 -4.51 1.02
N VAL A 102 12.06 -4.28 1.66
CA VAL A 102 12.97 -5.33 2.12
C VAL A 102 12.39 -5.97 3.37
N VAL A 103 12.21 -7.29 3.33
CA VAL A 103 11.77 -8.09 4.48
C VAL A 103 12.98 -8.52 5.29
N SER A 104 13.97 -9.11 4.63
CA SER A 104 15.19 -9.59 5.30
C SER A 104 16.38 -9.52 4.35
N VAL A 105 17.55 -9.26 4.92
CA VAL A 105 18.84 -9.34 4.23
C VAL A 105 19.51 -10.64 4.68
N LEU A 106 19.70 -11.58 3.75
CA LEU A 106 20.25 -12.90 4.05
C LEU A 106 21.78 -12.89 3.99
N SER A 107 22.35 -12.21 3.00
CA SER A 107 23.79 -12.08 2.80
C SER A 107 24.12 -10.80 2.03
N SER A 108 25.41 -10.48 1.86
CA SER A 108 25.84 -9.36 1.03
C SER A 108 25.39 -9.45 -0.43
N ARG A 109 24.99 -10.64 -0.89
CA ARG A 109 24.51 -10.95 -2.24
C ARG A 109 23.05 -11.39 -2.30
N SER A 110 22.33 -11.53 -1.19
CA SER A 110 20.95 -12.01 -1.24
C SER A 110 20.07 -11.34 -0.21
N LEU A 111 18.89 -10.93 -0.64
CA LEU A 111 17.85 -10.37 0.20
C LEU A 111 16.47 -10.80 -0.28
N VAL A 112 15.48 -10.68 0.59
CA VAL A 112 14.08 -11.04 0.34
C VAL A 112 13.22 -9.78 0.40
N VAL A 113 12.39 -9.60 -0.62
CA VAL A 113 11.41 -8.51 -0.69
C VAL A 113 10.01 -9.01 -0.33
N SER A 114 9.13 -8.07 0.00
CA SER A 114 7.77 -8.37 0.46
C SER A 114 6.89 -9.01 -0.60
N ASP A 115 6.86 -8.37 -1.76
CA ASP A 115 6.05 -8.75 -2.90
C ASP A 115 7.00 -8.97 -4.07
N PRO A 116 6.78 -10.00 -4.89
CA PRO A 116 7.55 -10.17 -6.11
C PRO A 116 7.34 -8.97 -7.05
N PHE A 117 8.32 -8.73 -7.91
CA PHE A 117 8.16 -7.76 -9.00
C PHE A 117 7.12 -8.25 -10.00
N SER A 118 6.61 -7.35 -10.85
CA SER A 118 5.61 -7.74 -11.86
C SER A 118 6.14 -8.80 -12.81
N GLN A 119 7.45 -8.78 -13.06
CA GLN A 119 8.16 -9.77 -13.83
C GLN A 119 9.57 -9.96 -13.25
N ASP A 120 10.07 -11.18 -13.35
CA ASP A 120 11.45 -11.50 -13.00
C ASP A 120 12.41 -10.91 -14.04
N PHE A 121 13.50 -10.30 -13.56
CA PHE A 121 14.56 -9.79 -14.43
C PHE A 121 15.84 -10.58 -14.20
N VAL A 122 16.26 -11.29 -15.24
CA VAL A 122 17.53 -12.05 -15.29
C VAL A 122 18.71 -11.14 -15.63
N THR A 123 18.44 -10.02 -16.30
CA THR A 123 19.44 -9.03 -16.66
C THR A 123 19.82 -8.21 -15.45
N THR A 124 21.12 -7.98 -15.33
CA THR A 124 21.73 -7.26 -14.22
C THR A 124 21.32 -5.78 -14.26
N THR A 125 20.50 -5.35 -13.31
CA THR A 125 19.95 -3.99 -13.28
C THR A 125 20.54 -3.19 -12.14
N GLU A 126 20.62 -1.87 -12.33
CA GLU A 126 20.98 -0.95 -11.26
C GLU A 126 19.74 -0.69 -10.40
N PHE A 127 19.96 -0.44 -9.12
CA PHE A 127 18.89 -0.22 -8.15
C PHE A 127 19.23 0.95 -7.25
N HIS A 128 18.18 1.53 -6.68
CA HIS A 128 18.28 2.60 -5.71
C HIS A 128 17.57 2.18 -4.43
N VAL A 129 17.99 2.75 -3.31
CA VAL A 129 17.43 2.44 -1.99
C VAL A 129 16.94 3.73 -1.34
N ARG A 130 15.72 3.67 -0.83
CA ARG A 130 15.15 4.67 0.07
C ARG A 130 15.23 4.11 1.49
N LYS A 131 15.89 4.86 2.38
CA LYS A 131 16.15 4.50 3.78
C LYS A 131 14.94 4.64 4.69
N ASP A 132 13.84 4.01 4.29
CA ASP A 132 12.59 4.00 5.05
C ASP A 132 12.68 3.13 6.32
N GLY A 133 13.61 2.15 6.34
CA GLY A 133 13.84 1.27 7.49
C GLY A 133 14.35 2.02 8.71
N GLU A 134 15.24 3.01 8.51
CA GLU A 134 15.78 3.81 9.61
C GLU A 134 14.69 4.66 10.29
N VAL A 135 13.78 5.24 9.50
CA VAL A 135 12.62 5.98 10.01
C VAL A 135 11.71 5.04 10.80
N LEU A 136 11.48 3.82 10.31
CA LEU A 136 10.68 2.82 11.00
C LEU A 136 11.32 2.39 12.32
N ARG A 137 12.63 2.14 12.33
CA ARG A 137 13.40 1.77 13.53
C ARG A 137 13.32 2.84 14.61
N ARG A 138 13.53 4.12 14.24
CA ARG A 138 13.37 5.25 15.17
C ARG A 138 11.95 5.32 15.75
N LYS A 139 10.92 5.13 14.91
CA LYS A 139 9.52 5.12 15.36
C LYS A 139 9.24 3.99 16.35
N VAL A 140 9.79 2.80 16.12
CA VAL A 140 9.65 1.65 17.02
C VAL A 140 10.38 1.91 18.34
N GLU A 141 11.60 2.43 18.29
CA GLU A 141 12.40 2.70 19.49
C GLU A 141 11.75 3.77 20.40
N VAL A 142 11.21 4.84 19.82
CA VAL A 142 10.44 5.85 20.59
C VAL A 142 9.22 5.24 21.25
N LYS A 143 8.45 4.40 20.52
CA LYS A 143 7.30 3.68 21.11
C LYS A 143 7.72 2.73 22.23
N MET A 144 8.90 2.11 22.12
CA MET A 144 9.41 1.21 23.14
C MET A 144 9.81 1.97 24.42
N LYS A 145 10.44 3.15 24.27
CA LYS A 145 10.78 4.03 25.41
C LYS A 145 9.53 4.51 26.14
N LEU A 146 8.54 5.01 25.39
CA LEU A 146 7.26 5.44 25.97
C LEU A 146 6.53 4.31 26.70
N LYS A 147 6.44 3.12 26.08
CA LYS A 147 5.82 1.97 26.74
C LYS A 147 6.58 1.52 27.97
N LYS A 148 7.91 1.60 27.97
CA LYS A 148 8.71 1.22 29.14
C LYS A 148 8.43 2.15 30.32
N GLU A 149 8.24 3.44 30.06
CA GLU A 149 7.84 4.42 31.08
C GLU A 149 6.42 4.17 31.61
N GLU A 150 5.50 3.67 30.78
CA GLU A 150 4.13 3.31 31.20
C GLU A 150 4.05 1.95 31.95
N ILE A 151 4.97 1.02 31.71
CA ILE A 151 4.93 -0.35 32.28
C ILE A 151 5.40 -0.39 33.76
N ASP A 152 6.07 0.65 34.25
CA ASP A 152 6.49 0.74 35.65
C ASP A 152 5.30 0.83 36.64
N GLU A 153 4.06 1.08 36.18
CA GLU A 153 2.86 1.17 37.03
C GLU A 153 2.00 -0.12 37.10
N ASP A 154 2.04 -1.02 36.10
CA ASP A 154 1.07 -2.14 35.98
C ASP A 154 1.67 -3.55 35.96
N GLY A 155 2.96 -3.72 36.23
CA GLY A 155 3.56 -5.02 36.60
C GLY A 155 3.41 -6.18 35.60
N ASN A 156 3.04 -5.93 34.34
CA ASN A 156 2.85 -6.98 33.34
C ASN A 156 4.09 -7.15 32.45
N THR A 157 4.83 -8.24 32.65
CA THR A 157 6.13 -8.51 32.03
C THR A 157 6.00 -9.27 30.69
N GLU A 158 5.21 -8.75 29.74
CA GLU A 158 5.06 -9.36 28.40
C GLU A 158 5.62 -8.45 27.30
N GLY A 159 6.93 -8.19 27.31
CA GLY A 159 7.50 -7.21 26.38
C GLY A 159 8.99 -7.29 26.09
N GLN A 160 9.68 -8.38 26.45
CA GLN A 160 11.11 -8.54 26.12
C GLN A 160 11.31 -9.13 24.72
N GLY A 161 10.94 -8.38 23.69
CA GLY A 161 11.42 -8.64 22.33
C GLY A 161 12.61 -7.74 22.02
N SER A 162 13.57 -8.21 21.23
CA SER A 162 14.60 -7.35 20.65
C SER A 162 13.98 -6.27 19.75
N VAL A 163 14.71 -5.18 19.48
CA VAL A 163 14.22 -4.11 18.59
C VAL A 163 13.90 -4.68 17.21
N GLU A 164 14.72 -5.63 16.75
CA GLU A 164 14.56 -6.34 15.49
C GLU A 164 13.24 -7.14 15.44
N GLU A 165 12.90 -7.88 16.49
CA GLU A 165 11.65 -8.65 16.55
C GLU A 165 10.40 -7.75 16.50
N LEU A 166 10.46 -6.56 17.08
CA LEU A 166 9.35 -5.60 17.01
C LEU A 166 9.20 -5.01 15.61
N ILE A 167 10.31 -4.75 14.93
CA ILE A 167 10.31 -4.31 13.53
C ILE A 167 9.68 -5.40 12.65
N ASP A 168 10.09 -6.65 12.83
CA ASP A 168 9.53 -7.79 12.11
C ASP A 168 8.03 -7.93 12.36
N LYS A 169 7.58 -7.83 13.62
CA LYS A 169 6.15 -7.87 13.96
C LYS A 169 5.38 -6.73 13.30
N GLU A 170 5.93 -5.52 13.26
CA GLU A 170 5.28 -4.36 12.64
C GLU A 170 5.21 -4.49 11.11
N LEU A 171 6.29 -4.96 10.47
CA LEU A 171 6.33 -5.26 9.04
C LEU A 171 5.31 -6.35 8.69
N GLN A 172 5.29 -7.45 9.44
CA GLN A 172 4.31 -8.53 9.24
C GLN A 172 2.87 -8.06 9.43
N LYS A 173 2.59 -7.18 10.42
CA LYS A 173 1.26 -6.57 10.59
C LYS A 173 0.87 -5.73 9.37
N LYS A 174 1.80 -4.94 8.82
CA LYS A 174 1.56 -4.15 7.60
C LYS A 174 1.27 -5.06 6.39
N PHE A 175 2.00 -6.16 6.23
CA PHE A 175 1.74 -7.13 5.15
C PHE A 175 0.41 -7.86 5.31
N LYS A 176 0.08 -8.32 6.52
CA LYS A 176 -1.24 -8.93 6.81
C LYS A 176 -2.38 -7.97 6.50
N LYS A 177 -2.28 -6.70 6.89
CA LYS A 177 -3.27 -5.67 6.56
C LYS A 177 -3.47 -5.47 5.05
N LYS A 178 -2.40 -5.56 4.24
CA LYS A 178 -2.49 -5.45 2.77
C LYS A 178 -3.19 -6.65 2.13
N GLN A 179 -2.95 -7.86 2.63
CA GLN A 179 -3.45 -9.11 2.05
C GLN A 179 -4.91 -9.45 2.42
N GLN A 180 -5.39 -9.01 3.58
CA GLN A 180 -6.59 -9.59 4.21
C GLN A 180 -7.95 -9.11 3.66
N ASN A 181 -8.01 -8.16 2.72
CA ASN A 181 -9.28 -7.54 2.34
C ASN A 181 -9.53 -7.51 0.83
N LEU A 182 -8.90 -8.35 0.01
CA LEU A 182 -9.11 -8.34 -1.43
C LEU A 182 -9.69 -9.68 -1.92
N PHE A 183 -10.95 -9.66 -2.32
CA PHE A 183 -11.60 -10.78 -3.01
C PHE A 183 -11.48 -10.56 -4.51
N THR A 184 -10.95 -11.54 -5.23
CA THR A 184 -10.75 -11.46 -6.67
C THR A 184 -11.51 -12.56 -7.40
N TYR A 185 -12.22 -12.19 -8.46
CA TYR A 185 -12.97 -13.10 -9.32
C TYR A 185 -12.83 -12.66 -10.78
N VAL A 186 -13.07 -13.57 -11.73
CA VAL A 186 -12.82 -13.33 -13.15
C VAL A 186 -14.10 -13.53 -13.95
N GLU A 187 -14.69 -12.46 -14.43
CA GLU A 187 -15.91 -12.53 -15.23
C GLU A 187 -15.63 -12.52 -16.73
N ARG A 188 -16.50 -13.17 -17.50
CA ARG A 188 -16.47 -13.09 -18.96
C ARG A 188 -16.84 -11.68 -19.40
N HIS A 189 -15.93 -11.02 -20.11
CA HIS A 189 -16.14 -9.68 -20.66
C HIS A 189 -16.24 -9.76 -22.19
N GLY A 190 -17.48 -9.65 -22.69
CA GLY A 190 -17.77 -9.71 -24.13
C GLY A 190 -17.62 -11.11 -24.73
N ALA A 191 -17.53 -11.17 -26.06
CA ALA A 191 -17.56 -12.44 -26.79
C ALA A 191 -16.32 -13.32 -26.57
N PHE A 192 -15.14 -12.72 -26.31
CA PHE A 192 -13.85 -13.44 -26.36
C PHE A 192 -12.90 -13.17 -25.18
N GLY A 193 -13.32 -12.42 -24.16
CA GLY A 193 -12.42 -11.97 -23.08
C GLY A 193 -12.86 -12.37 -21.68
N TYR A 194 -11.90 -12.37 -20.77
CA TYR A 194 -12.12 -12.43 -19.32
C TYR A 194 -11.52 -11.18 -18.68
N LYS A 195 -12.14 -10.69 -17.60
CA LYS A 195 -11.66 -9.54 -16.85
C LYS A 195 -11.60 -9.88 -15.36
N ALA A 196 -10.48 -9.58 -14.72
CA ALA A 196 -10.35 -9.72 -13.27
C ALA A 196 -11.00 -8.54 -12.55
N HIS A 197 -11.80 -8.84 -11.54
CA HIS A 197 -12.45 -7.89 -10.65
C HIS A 197 -11.94 -8.12 -9.23
N SER A 198 -11.58 -7.02 -8.56
CA SER A 198 -11.10 -7.03 -7.17
C SER A 198 -12.05 -6.22 -6.30
N GLU A 199 -12.67 -6.86 -5.32
CA GLU A 199 -13.61 -6.27 -4.38
C GLU A 199 -12.98 -6.21 -2.98
N LYS A 200 -13.17 -5.09 -2.28
CA LYS A 200 -12.70 -4.95 -0.91
C LYS A 200 -13.67 -5.65 0.04
N VAL A 201 -13.16 -6.55 0.87
CA VAL A 201 -13.95 -7.34 1.82
C VAL A 201 -13.71 -6.84 3.25
N GLY A 202 -14.68 -7.05 4.13
CA GLY A 202 -14.56 -6.76 5.55
C GLY A 202 -13.47 -7.58 6.25
N LYS A 203 -12.88 -7.00 7.30
CA LYS A 203 -11.72 -7.55 8.04
C LYS A 203 -11.95 -8.93 8.69
N ASN A 204 -13.21 -9.34 8.85
CA ASN A 204 -13.59 -10.56 9.58
C ASN A 204 -13.98 -11.73 8.64
N VAL A 205 -13.73 -11.59 7.34
CA VAL A 205 -14.12 -12.63 6.38
C VAL A 205 -13.01 -13.68 6.27
N THR A 206 -13.36 -14.93 6.52
CA THR A 206 -12.41 -16.05 6.44
C THR A 206 -12.13 -16.44 4.99
N LYS A 207 -11.11 -17.29 4.77
CA LYS A 207 -10.82 -17.81 3.43
C LYS A 207 -11.97 -18.67 2.88
N GLU A 208 -12.66 -19.40 3.76
CA GLU A 208 -13.83 -20.21 3.40
C GLU A 208 -14.98 -19.31 2.97
N ASP A 209 -15.26 -18.24 3.71
CA ASP A 209 -16.28 -17.25 3.33
C ASP A 209 -15.96 -16.58 1.98
N MET A 210 -14.67 -16.33 1.68
CA MET A 210 -14.25 -15.82 0.36
C MET A 210 -14.51 -16.81 -0.77
N LEU A 211 -14.37 -18.11 -0.52
CA LEU A 211 -14.75 -19.15 -1.49
C LEU A 211 -16.26 -19.19 -1.69
N ASP A 212 -17.05 -19.09 -0.62
CA ASP A 212 -18.51 -19.05 -0.72
C ASP A 212 -19.01 -17.81 -1.47
N MET A 213 -18.40 -16.64 -1.25
CA MET A 213 -18.67 -15.45 -2.06
C MET A 213 -18.34 -15.66 -3.53
N ARG A 214 -17.30 -16.45 -3.83
CA ARG A 214 -16.92 -16.81 -5.19
C ARG A 214 -17.94 -17.71 -5.87
N VAL A 215 -18.39 -18.76 -5.20
CA VAL A 215 -19.42 -19.68 -5.70
C VAL A 215 -20.74 -18.93 -6.00
N LYS A 216 -21.04 -17.88 -5.23
CA LYS A 216 -22.21 -17.01 -5.48
C LYS A 216 -22.07 -16.15 -6.74
N LYS A 217 -20.87 -15.97 -7.30
CA LYS A 217 -20.65 -15.25 -8.57
C LYS A 217 -20.83 -16.21 -9.75
N VAL A 218 -22.07 -16.27 -10.26
CA VAL A 218 -22.52 -17.15 -11.38
C VAL A 218 -21.68 -17.02 -12.66
N HIS A 219 -20.98 -15.91 -12.85
CA HIS A 219 -20.18 -15.64 -14.06
C HIS A 219 -18.67 -15.66 -13.81
N ASP A 220 -18.22 -16.11 -12.64
CA ASP A 220 -16.80 -16.34 -12.42
C ASP A 220 -16.33 -17.52 -13.28
N LYS A 221 -15.13 -17.41 -13.84
CA LYS A 221 -14.51 -18.43 -14.68
C LYS A 221 -14.21 -19.74 -13.93
N TYR A 222 -14.05 -19.67 -12.62
CA TYR A 222 -13.52 -20.75 -11.79
C TYR A 222 -14.53 -21.39 -10.83
N CYS A 223 -15.78 -20.94 -10.84
CA CYS A 223 -16.90 -21.49 -10.07
C CYS A 223 -18.02 -21.87 -11.04
#